data_AF-A0A0C3PZP0-F1
#
_entry.id   AF-A0A0C3PZP0-F1
#
_cell.length_a   1.000
_cell.length_b   1.000
_cell.length_c   1.000
_cell.angle_alpha   90.00
_cell.angle_beta   90.00
_cell.angle_gamma   90.00
#
_symmetry.space_group_name_H-M   'P 1'
#
loop_
_entity.id
_entity.type
_entity.pdbx_description
1 polymer ?
#
loop_
_entity_poly.entity_id
_entity_poly.type
_entity_poly.pdbx_seq_one_letter_code
_entity_poly.pdbx_strand_id
1 'polypeptide(L)' 'QTLECVVIDIGMVPIGHITPFNAYVALSRSSGRSTICLLRDFDDALFTTLPCPKLPVEDERLEKLDRETKRVW' A
#
# COMPACT_ATOMS: atom_id res chain seq x y z
N GLN A 1 3.29 -10.82 -8.83
CA GLN A 1 2.41 -11.08 -9.99
C GLN A 1 1.65 -9.80 -10.27
N THR A 2 1.90 -9.18 -11.42
CA THR A 2 1.19 -7.99 -11.91
C THR A 2 0.01 -8.45 -12.75
N LEU A 3 -1.17 -7.90 -12.53
CA LEU A 3 -2.41 -8.23 -13.24
C LEU A 3 -2.85 -7.02 -14.06
N GLU A 4 -3.32 -7.25 -15.28
CA GLU A 4 -3.71 -6.16 -16.19
C GLU A 4 -4.95 -5.40 -15.71
N CYS A 5 -5.92 -6.09 -15.10
CA CYS A 5 -7.12 -5.52 -14.50
C CYS A 5 -7.49 -6.31 -13.24
N VAL A 6 -7.85 -5.63 -12.15
CA VAL A 6 -8.11 -6.24 -10.84
C VAL A 6 -9.39 -5.68 -10.21
N VAL A 7 -10.26 -6.58 -9.75
CA VAL A 7 -11.37 -6.24 -8.85
C VAL A 7 -10.96 -6.65 -7.44
N ILE A 8 -10.97 -5.69 -6.52
CA ILE A 8 -10.49 -5.86 -5.16
C ILE A 8 -11.66 -5.69 -4.19
N ASP A 9 -11.85 -6.68 -3.32
CA ASP A 9 -12.81 -6.60 -2.21
C ASP A 9 -12.06 -6.37 -0.90
N ILE A 10 -12.04 -5.11 -0.45
CA ILE A 10 -11.43 -4.67 0.81
C ILE A 10 -12.46 -4.05 1.76
N GLY A 11 -13.75 -4.34 1.55
CA GLY A 11 -14.81 -3.90 2.44
C GLY A 11 -14.71 -4.56 3.82
N MET A 12 -15.37 -3.95 4.81
CA MET A 12 -15.44 -4.49 6.17
C MET A 12 -15.98 -5.93 6.16
N VAL A 13 -15.21 -6.85 6.73
CA VAL A 13 -15.59 -8.27 6.83
C VAL A 13 -16.35 -8.53 8.14
N PRO A 14 -17.39 -9.39 8.14
CA PRO A 14 -18.12 -9.72 9.37
C PRO A 14 -17.26 -10.43 10.42
N ILE A 15 -16.23 -11.17 10.00
CA ILE A 15 -15.32 -11.92 10.85
C ILE A 15 -13.89 -11.73 10.30
N GLY A 16 -12.98 -11.28 11.16
CA GLY A 16 -11.60 -10.96 10.81
C GLY A 16 -11.37 -9.46 10.59
N HIS A 17 -10.18 -9.10 10.12
CA HIS A 17 -9.85 -7.73 9.75
C HIS A 17 -8.91 -7.72 8.54
N ILE A 18 -9.08 -6.71 7.70
CA ILE A 18 -8.13 -6.38 6.65
C ILE A 18 -7.12 -5.41 7.24
N THR A 19 -5.83 -5.69 7.10
CA THR A 19 -4.77 -4.79 7.56
C THR A 19 -4.42 -3.78 6.46
N PRO A 20 -3.89 -2.60 6.81
CA PRO A 20 -3.32 -1.65 5.84
C PRO A 20 -2.34 -2.31 4.87
N PHE A 21 -1.53 -3.25 5.36
CA PHE A 21 -0.57 -3.99 4.56
C PHE A 21 -1.25 -4.90 3.52
N ASN A 22 -2.31 -5.62 3.90
CA ASN A 22 -3.06 -6.45 2.96
C ASN A 22 -3.69 -5.61 1.84
N ALA A 23 -4.27 -4.46 2.20
CA ALA A 23 -4.86 -3.54 1.24
C ALA A 23 -3.80 -2.98 0.27
N TYR A 24 -2.63 -2.58 0.77
CA TYR A 24 -1.51 -2.15 -0.05
C TYR A 24 -1.02 -3.24 -1.02
N VAL A 25 -0.85 -4.48 -0.53
CA VAL A 25 -0.42 -5.60 -1.37
C VAL A 25 -1.45 -5.92 -2.46
N ALA A 26 -2.74 -5.81 -2.17
CA ALA A 26 -3.80 -6.02 -3.15
C ALA A 26 -3.78 -4.94 -4.25
N LEU A 27 -3.69 -3.66 -3.86
CA LEU A 27 -3.66 -2.53 -4.79
C LEU A 27 -2.40 -2.53 -5.68
N SER A 28 -1.24 -2.87 -5.11
CA SER A 28 0.04 -2.94 -5.84
C SER A 28 0.11 -4.06 -6.89
N ARG A 29 -0.92 -4.91 -7.00
CA ARG A 29 -0.99 -5.91 -8.08
C ARG A 29 -1.50 -5.34 -9.40
N SER A 30 -2.16 -4.18 -9.36
CA SER A 30 -2.61 -3.48 -10.56
C SER A 30 -1.50 -2.61 -11.16
N SER A 31 -1.64 -2.28 -12.44
CA SER A 31 -0.76 -1.34 -13.15
C SER A 31 -1.11 0.14 -12.90
N GLY A 32 -2.29 0.44 -12.39
CA GLY A 32 -2.72 1.81 -12.11
C GLY A 32 -4.21 1.94 -11.79
N ARG A 33 -4.66 3.17 -11.56
CA ARG A 33 -6.04 3.45 -11.16
C ARG A 33 -7.10 3.02 -12.18
N SER A 34 -6.80 3.13 -13.48
CA SER A 34 -7.72 2.71 -14.54
C SER A 34 -7.94 1.19 -14.59
N THR A 35 -7.07 0.42 -13.95
CA THR A 35 -7.11 -1.04 -13.92
C THR A 35 -7.52 -1.62 -12.58
N ILE A 36 -7.90 -0.76 -11.62
CA ILE A 36 -8.46 -1.16 -10.32
C ILE A 36 -9.95 -0.85 -10.27
N CYS A 37 -10.73 -1.83 -9.83
CA CYS A 37 -12.11 -1.65 -9.40
C CYS A 37 -12.26 -2.12 -7.95
N LEU A 38 -12.88 -1.30 -7.09
CA LEU A 38 -13.21 -1.69 -5.72
C LEU A 38 -14.63 -2.23 -5.69
N LEU A 39 -14.82 -3.43 -5.15
CA LEU A 39 -16.12 -4.09 -5.16
C LEU A 39 -17.15 -3.41 -4.23
N ARG A 40 -16.66 -2.83 -3.12
CA ARG A 40 -17.44 -2.18 -2.06
C ARG A 40 -16.61 -1.06 -1.44
N ASP A 41 -17.28 -0.17 -0.70
CA ASP A 41 -16.60 0.82 0.13
C ASP A 41 -15.75 0.14 1.21
N PHE A 42 -14.69 0.83 1.64
CA PHE A 42 -13.72 0.37 2.62
C PHE A 42 -13.55 1.39 3.74
N ASP A 43 -12.91 0.98 4.82
CA ASP A 43 -12.61 1.85 5.95
C ASP A 43 -11.40 2.74 5.66
N ASP A 44 -11.56 4.06 5.72
CA ASP A 44 -10.49 5.05 5.51
C ASP A 44 -9.30 4.84 6.47
N ALA A 45 -9.53 4.23 7.64
CA ALA A 45 -8.47 3.87 8.58
C ALA A 45 -7.40 2.96 7.93
N LEU A 46 -7.75 2.19 6.89
CA LEU A 46 -6.82 1.32 6.16
C LEU A 46 -5.67 2.08 5.49
N PHE A 47 -5.87 3.34 5.12
CA PHE A 47 -4.86 4.15 4.42
C PHE A 47 -4.44 5.41 5.17
N THR A 48 -5.16 5.77 6.23
CA THR A 48 -4.81 6.91 7.08
C THR A 48 -4.04 6.50 8.34
N THR A 49 -4.10 5.22 8.73
CA THR A 49 -3.35 4.71 9.88
C THR A 49 -1.99 4.18 9.45
N LEU A 50 -0.92 4.69 10.06
CA LEU A 50 0.43 4.17 9.84
C LEU A 50 0.49 2.69 10.28
N PRO A 51 0.87 1.75 9.38
CA PRO A 51 0.86 0.32 9.71
C PRO A 51 1.87 -0.04 10.79
N CYS A 52 2.98 0.71 10.86
CA CYS A 52 4.05 0.48 11.83
C CYS A 52 4.87 1.77 12.04
N PRO A 53 5.13 2.19 13.29
CA PRO A 53 5.96 3.37 13.58
C PRO A 53 7.41 3.27 13.09
N LYS A 54 7.90 2.06 12.79
CA LYS A 54 9.26 1.85 12.27
C LYS A 54 9.38 2.17 10.79
N LEU A 55 8.28 2.13 10.02
CA LEU A 55 8.33 2.36 8.57
C LEU A 55 8.77 3.79 8.22
N PRO A 56 8.25 4.86 8.85
CA PRO A 56 8.73 6.22 8.59
C PRO A 56 10.23 6.42 8.89
N VAL A 57 10.73 5.78 9.95
CA VAL A 57 12.15 5.85 10.33
C VAL A 57 13.02 5.15 9.29
N GLU A 58 12.59 3.99 8.79
CA GLU A 58 13.30 3.30 7.71
C GLU A 58 13.22 4.06 6.38
N ASP A 59 12.08 4.67 6.05
CA ASP A 59 11.94 5.51 4.85
C ASP A 59 12.92 6.70 4.90
N GLU A 60 13.01 7.41 6.04
CA GLU A 60 13.96 8.51 6.22
C GLU A 60 15.42 8.03 6.06
N ARG A 61 15.74 6.87 6.64
CA ARG A 61 17.07 6.25 6.51
C ARG A 61 17.40 5.93 5.05
N LEU A 62 16.46 5.34 4.30
CA LEU A 62 16.63 5.00 2.90
C LEU A 62 16.77 6.23 2.00
N GLU A 63 15.98 7.28 2.24
CA GLU A 63 16.13 8.54 1.51
C GLU A 63 17.49 9.19 1.73
N LYS A 64 18.02 9.14 2.96
CA LYS A 64 19.36 9.64 3.25
C LYS A 64 20.41 8.89 2.43
N LEU A 65 20.33 7.55 2.40
CA LEU A 65 21.22 6.68 1.62
C LEU A 65 21.13 6.96 0.11
N ASP A 66 19.92 7.19 -0.42
CA ASP A 66 19.70 7.56 -1.82
C ASP A 66 20.37 8.91 -2.17
N ARG A 67 20.18 9.94 -1.32
CA ARG A 67 20.85 11.24 -1.50
C ARG A 67 22.37 11.14 -1.43
N GLU A 68 22.90 10.34 -0.52
CA GLU A 68 24.35 10.10 -0.41
C GLU A 68 24.87 9.40 -1.65
N THR A 69 24.18 8.35 -2.12
CA THR A 69 24.54 7.64 -3.35
C THR A 69 24.56 8.60 -4.54
N LYS A 70 23.51 9.41 -4.74
CA LYS A 70 23.44 10.39 -5.84
C LYS A 70 24.50 11.50 -5.80
N ARG A 71 25.21 11.71 -4.68
CA ARG A 71 26.29 12.69 -4.56
C ARG A 71 27.67 12.13 -4.90
N VAL A 72 27.82 10.81 -4.80
CA VAL A 72 29.09 10.09 -5.04
C VAL A 72 29.23 9.67 -6.51
N TRP A 73 28.12 9.60 -7.23
CA TRP A 73 28.04 9.38 -8.68
C TRP A 73 27.94 10.70 -9.42
#